data_AF-A0AAU3IIH1-F1
#
_entry.id   AF-A0AAU3IIH1-F1
#
_cell.length_a   1.000
_cell.length_b   1.000
_cell.length_c   1.000
_cell.angle_alpha   90.00
_cell.angle_beta   90.00
_cell.angle_gamma   90.00
#
_symmetry.space_group_name_H-M   'P 1'
#
loop_
_entity.id
_entity.type
_entity.pdbx_description
1 polymer ?
#
loop_
_entity_poly.entity_id
_entity_poly.type
_entity_poly.pdbx_seq_one_letter_code
_entity_poly.pdbx_strand_id
1 'polypeptide(L)'
;MTVMAIEDPLRLIGQLRLGREEYCQRLLTMLILGGPYPRWNTPNAPSGRGARFLLELDALSFGTGAWEVRPQFVDEFDLPRRHDDEQGGAPDYAMLWPERLWMIELKTETASHRQGQLSGYLALAEHHHPARRIDLTYLTPPMPHTPPATQARTRFNHLTWTQVIPLITAVWGDGDDAERRAVELLLAALDSIGTDWSTWRTARLQHMPDAEIEAPVTDTQPTVEPVEEAMALAHATARDGRQRALSHAAMDLQELQELRLSLRQAICASPGPSSIHHVLPWIWSAATSSGTALTATGAETGYELRLSRYRKPIC
;
A
#
# COMPACT_ATOMS: atom_id res chain seq x y z
N MET A 1 -24.33 -14.85 8.04
CA MET A 1 -23.55 -13.69 7.56
C MET A 1 -23.29 -13.93 6.09
N THR A 2 -23.76 -13.04 5.22
CA THR A 2 -23.46 -13.11 3.79
C THR A 2 -21.96 -12.89 3.63
N VAL A 3 -21.24 -13.87 3.10
CA VAL A 3 -19.83 -13.68 2.74
C VAL A 3 -19.81 -12.62 1.65
N MET A 4 -19.15 -11.49 1.90
CA MET A 4 -18.96 -10.48 0.85
C MET A 4 -18.00 -11.06 -0.17
N ALA A 5 -18.43 -11.11 -1.43
CA ALA A 5 -17.65 -11.68 -2.52
C ALA A 5 -16.44 -10.81 -2.86
N ILE A 6 -15.44 -11.43 -3.48
CA ILE A 6 -14.32 -10.75 -4.14
C ILE A 6 -14.87 -9.74 -5.15
N GLU A 7 -14.30 -8.53 -5.18
CA GLU A 7 -14.68 -7.49 -6.15
C GLU A 7 -14.28 -7.92 -7.56
N ASP A 8 -15.08 -7.55 -8.57
CA ASP A 8 -14.76 -7.88 -9.97
C ASP A 8 -13.43 -7.22 -10.39
N PRO A 9 -12.39 -8.00 -10.72
CA PRO A 9 -11.09 -7.47 -11.14
C PRO A 9 -11.16 -6.51 -12.33
N LEU A 10 -12.07 -6.74 -13.30
CA LEU A 10 -12.21 -5.85 -14.46
C LEU A 10 -12.88 -4.53 -14.09
N ARG A 11 -13.84 -4.56 -13.15
CA ARG A 11 -14.43 -3.34 -12.61
C ARG A 11 -13.38 -2.51 -11.88
N LEU A 12 -12.50 -3.17 -11.11
CA LEU A 12 -11.40 -2.50 -10.41
C LEU A 12 -10.46 -1.75 -11.35
N ILE A 13 -9.97 -2.41 -12.40
CA ILE A 13 -9.04 -1.76 -13.33
C ILE A 13 -9.72 -0.65 -14.15
N GLY A 14 -11.04 -0.72 -14.35
CA GLY A 14 -11.81 0.34 -15.03
C GLY A 14 -12.07 1.56 -14.16
N GLN A 15 -12.47 1.33 -12.90
CA GLN A 15 -12.86 2.40 -11.96
C GLN A 15 -11.66 3.09 -11.32
N LEU A 16 -10.58 2.36 -11.08
CA LEU A 16 -9.41 2.84 -10.38
C LEU A 16 -8.24 3.01 -11.35
N ARG A 17 -7.48 4.10 -11.20
CA ARG A 17 -6.27 4.37 -11.99
C ARG A 17 -5.06 3.62 -11.43
N LEU A 18 -5.20 2.32 -11.18
CA LEU A 18 -4.15 1.50 -10.57
C LEU A 18 -2.99 1.30 -11.56
N GLY A 19 -1.77 1.43 -11.06
CA GLY A 19 -0.61 0.84 -11.71
C GLY A 19 -0.67 -0.69 -11.64
N ARG A 20 0.30 -1.34 -12.28
CA ARG A 20 0.36 -2.81 -12.31
C ARG A 20 0.58 -3.38 -10.91
N GLU A 21 1.43 -2.72 -10.12
CA GLU A 21 1.82 -3.17 -8.78
C GLU A 21 0.61 -3.19 -7.85
N GLU A 22 -0.09 -2.07 -7.79
CA GLU A 22 -1.28 -1.86 -6.97
C GLU A 22 -2.43 -2.77 -7.42
N TYR A 23 -2.57 -2.99 -8.74
CA TYR A 23 -3.55 -3.94 -9.27
C TYR A 23 -3.23 -5.37 -8.81
N CYS A 24 -1.99 -5.83 -8.98
CA CYS A 24 -1.56 -7.16 -8.57
C CYS A 24 -1.68 -7.36 -7.05
N GLN A 25 -1.28 -6.36 -6.25
CA GLN A 25 -1.42 -6.36 -4.81
C GLN A 25 -2.88 -6.49 -4.41
N ARG A 26 -3.77 -5.63 -4.95
CA ARG A 26 -5.20 -5.65 -4.63
C ARG A 26 -5.86 -6.99 -4.94
N LEU A 27 -5.57 -7.58 -6.10
CA LEU A 27 -6.11 -8.91 -6.45
C LEU A 27 -5.60 -9.99 -5.49
N LEU A 28 -4.31 -9.99 -5.18
CA LEU A 28 -3.73 -10.96 -4.27
C LEU A 28 -4.25 -10.79 -2.83
N THR A 29 -4.45 -9.56 -2.37
CA THR A 29 -5.08 -9.24 -1.08
C THR A 29 -6.50 -9.81 -1.00
N MET A 30 -7.34 -9.60 -2.03
CA MET A 30 -8.69 -10.15 -2.06
C MET A 30 -8.69 -11.69 -2.05
N LEU A 31 -7.75 -12.33 -2.76
CA LEU A 31 -7.58 -13.78 -2.73
C LEU A 31 -7.13 -14.30 -1.35
N ILE A 32 -6.22 -13.59 -0.68
CA ILE A 32 -5.77 -13.92 0.67
C ILE A 32 -6.93 -13.83 1.68
N LEU A 33 -7.74 -12.78 1.57
CA LEU A 33 -8.87 -12.56 2.47
C LEU A 33 -10.12 -13.39 2.11
N GLY A 34 -10.24 -13.83 0.86
CA GLY A 34 -11.45 -14.47 0.33
C GLY A 34 -12.65 -13.52 0.35
N GLY A 35 -12.43 -12.24 0.02
CA GLY A 35 -13.43 -11.18 0.14
C GLY A 35 -13.00 -9.86 -0.48
N PRO A 36 -13.70 -8.74 -0.18
CA PRO A 36 -13.39 -7.43 -0.73
C PRO A 36 -12.05 -6.89 -0.24
N TYR A 37 -11.52 -5.87 -0.91
CA TYR A 37 -10.28 -5.22 -0.51
C TYR A 37 -10.50 -4.45 0.82
N PRO A 38 -9.62 -4.62 1.82
CA PRO A 38 -9.82 -4.02 3.14
C PRO A 38 -9.45 -2.54 3.14
N ARG A 39 -9.76 -1.86 4.24
CA ARG A 39 -9.10 -0.58 4.54
C ARG A 39 -7.61 -0.82 4.81
N TRP A 40 -6.79 0.16 4.46
CA TRP A 40 -5.36 0.12 4.70
C TRP A 40 -5.03 -0.05 6.18
N ASN A 41 -3.92 -0.74 6.45
CA ASN A 41 -3.40 -1.01 7.79
C ASN A 41 -4.42 -1.65 8.75
N THR A 42 -5.42 -2.37 8.24
CA THR A 42 -6.42 -3.06 9.07
C THR A 42 -6.04 -4.54 9.24
N PRO A 43 -5.91 -5.05 10.49
CA PRO A 43 -5.68 -6.47 10.72
C PRO A 43 -6.90 -7.32 10.36
N ASN A 44 -6.68 -8.31 9.50
CA ASN A 44 -7.68 -9.25 9.03
C ASN A 44 -7.22 -10.69 9.26
N ALA A 45 -8.16 -11.61 9.46
CA ALA A 45 -7.83 -13.03 9.44
C ALA A 45 -7.78 -13.52 7.98
N PRO A 46 -6.69 -14.17 7.53
CA PRO A 46 -6.68 -14.74 6.18
C PRO A 46 -7.69 -15.89 6.07
N SER A 47 -8.26 -16.06 4.88
CA SER A 47 -9.16 -17.17 4.55
C SER A 47 -8.45 -18.53 4.70
N GLY A 48 -9.17 -19.63 4.56
CA GLY A 48 -8.55 -20.96 4.56
C GLY A 48 -7.49 -21.12 3.46
N ARG A 49 -7.82 -20.73 2.23
CA ARG A 49 -6.91 -20.74 1.07
C ARG A 49 -5.80 -19.70 1.23
N GLY A 50 -6.13 -18.49 1.68
CA GLY A 50 -5.13 -17.44 1.95
C GLY A 50 -4.10 -17.83 2.99
N ALA A 51 -4.54 -18.46 4.09
CA ALA A 51 -3.62 -18.98 5.11
C ALA A 51 -2.70 -20.08 4.55
N ARG A 52 -3.22 -20.95 3.67
CA ARG A 52 -2.41 -21.96 2.97
C ARG A 52 -1.37 -21.31 2.06
N PHE A 53 -1.76 -20.34 1.23
CA PHE A 53 -0.82 -19.61 0.37
C PHE A 53 0.30 -18.94 1.18
N LEU A 54 -0.07 -18.20 2.23
CA LEU A 54 0.91 -17.50 3.07
C LEU A 54 1.83 -18.48 3.82
N LEU A 55 1.34 -19.66 4.23
CA LEU A 55 2.18 -20.69 4.85
C LEU A 55 3.20 -21.26 3.86
N GLU A 56 2.78 -21.58 2.64
CA GLU A 56 3.71 -22.07 1.60
C GLU A 56 4.71 -20.99 1.18
N LEU A 57 4.28 -19.72 1.15
CA LEU A 57 5.15 -18.58 0.89
C LEU A 57 6.16 -18.35 2.01
N ASP A 58 5.78 -18.58 3.28
CA ASP A 58 6.70 -18.57 4.43
C ASP A 58 7.69 -19.73 4.36
N ALA A 59 7.22 -20.92 3.96
CA ALA A 59 8.09 -22.07 3.71
C ALA A 59 9.12 -21.77 2.63
N LEU A 60 8.70 -21.15 1.52
CA LEU A 60 9.57 -20.73 0.44
C LEU A 60 10.54 -19.61 0.85
N SER A 61 10.08 -18.68 1.70
CA SER A 61 10.90 -17.54 2.16
C SER A 61 11.91 -17.93 3.24
N PHE A 62 11.53 -18.77 4.20
CA PHE A 62 12.26 -18.95 5.45
C PHE A 62 12.30 -20.40 5.96
N GLY A 63 11.74 -21.37 5.22
CA GLY A 63 11.74 -22.78 5.57
C GLY A 63 10.70 -23.17 6.64
N THR A 64 9.73 -22.31 6.94
CA THR A 64 8.68 -22.58 7.94
C THR A 64 7.62 -23.53 7.38
N GLY A 65 7.55 -24.77 7.88
CA GLY A 65 6.60 -25.79 7.38
C GLY A 65 5.24 -25.83 8.08
N ALA A 66 5.07 -25.13 9.20
CA ALA A 66 3.81 -25.09 9.95
C ALA A 66 3.75 -23.84 10.85
N TRP A 67 2.53 -23.39 11.15
CA TRP A 67 2.27 -22.37 12.16
C TRP A 67 1.47 -22.96 13.32
N GLU A 68 1.88 -22.66 14.56
CA GLU A 68 1.10 -23.00 15.74
C GLU A 68 -0.17 -22.13 15.84
N VAL A 69 -0.05 -20.87 15.43
CA VAL A 69 -1.11 -19.87 15.45
C VAL A 69 -1.17 -19.18 14.09
N ARG A 70 -2.38 -18.96 13.57
CA ARG A 70 -2.59 -18.21 12.32
C ARG A 70 -2.28 -16.72 12.55
N PRO A 71 -1.47 -16.08 11.69
CA PRO A 71 -1.20 -14.65 11.82
C PRO A 71 -2.45 -13.82 11.50
N GLN A 72 -2.44 -12.57 11.97
CA GLN A 72 -3.23 -11.53 11.31
C GLN A 72 -2.50 -11.07 10.05
N PHE A 73 -3.24 -10.86 8.98
CA PHE A 73 -2.77 -10.28 7.73
C PHE A 73 -3.16 -8.80 7.67
N VAL A 74 -2.22 -7.95 7.27
CA VAL A 74 -2.42 -6.52 7.07
C VAL A 74 -1.92 -6.17 5.68
N ASP A 75 -2.74 -5.46 4.93
CA ASP A 75 -2.39 -4.80 3.66
C ASP A 75 -2.08 -3.33 3.94
N GLU A 76 -1.10 -2.75 3.24
CA GLU A 76 -0.59 -1.38 3.47
C GLU A 76 -0.18 -1.18 4.93
N PHE A 77 0.80 -1.97 5.40
CA PHE A 77 1.17 -1.99 6.82
C PHE A 77 1.88 -0.70 7.25
N ASP A 78 1.27 0.08 8.15
CA ASP A 78 1.84 1.34 8.60
C ASP A 78 2.98 1.11 9.59
N LEU A 79 4.20 1.48 9.18
CA LEU A 79 5.36 1.65 10.04
C LEU A 79 5.53 3.15 10.33
N PRO A 80 5.11 3.64 11.50
CA PRO A 80 5.13 5.08 11.77
C PRO A 80 6.55 5.65 11.76
N ARG A 81 6.70 6.90 11.36
CA ARG A 81 7.96 7.64 11.52
C ARG A 81 8.33 7.79 13.01
N ARG A 82 9.62 7.90 13.33
CA ARG A 82 10.11 8.14 14.70
C ARG A 82 10.12 9.63 15.06
N HIS A 83 10.28 10.47 14.05
CA HIS A 83 10.25 11.94 14.17
C HIS A 83 9.72 12.58 12.88
N ASP A 84 9.35 13.86 12.92
CA ASP A 84 8.60 14.51 11.84
C ASP A 84 9.34 14.62 10.49
N ASP A 85 10.66 14.63 10.52
CA ASP A 85 11.53 14.72 9.34
C ASP A 85 11.80 13.36 8.68
N GLU A 86 11.37 12.27 9.30
CA GLU A 86 11.53 10.93 8.77
C GLU A 86 10.29 10.50 7.99
N GLN A 87 10.48 9.74 6.92
CA GLN A 87 9.42 9.04 6.23
C GLN A 87 8.98 7.82 7.03
N GLY A 88 7.68 7.60 7.17
CA GLY A 88 7.19 6.29 7.61
C GLY A 88 7.51 5.21 6.57
N GLY A 89 7.10 3.98 6.86
CA GLY A 89 7.11 2.89 5.88
C GLY A 89 5.70 2.35 5.68
N ALA A 90 5.46 1.84 4.47
CA ALA A 90 4.26 1.09 4.15
C ALA A 90 4.66 -0.16 3.36
N PRO A 91 5.19 -1.23 4.02
CA PRO A 91 5.33 -2.51 3.34
C PRO A 91 3.96 -2.99 2.86
N ASP A 92 3.90 -3.49 1.64
CA ASP A 92 2.63 -3.88 1.01
C ASP A 92 1.83 -4.85 1.88
N TYR A 93 2.51 -5.85 2.47
CA TYR A 93 1.88 -6.77 3.44
C TYR A 93 2.65 -6.90 4.76
N ALA A 94 1.91 -7.22 5.82
CA ALA A 94 2.45 -7.76 7.05
C ALA A 94 1.63 -8.93 7.61
N MET A 95 2.33 -9.94 8.11
CA MET A 95 1.80 -11.03 8.92
C MET A 95 2.25 -10.83 10.37
N LEU A 96 1.27 -10.75 11.27
CA LEU A 96 1.47 -10.44 12.68
C LEU A 96 1.21 -11.67 13.56
N TRP A 97 2.27 -12.13 14.22
CA TRP A 97 2.22 -13.03 15.37
C TRP A 97 2.62 -12.27 16.64
N PRO A 98 2.34 -12.82 17.84
CA PRO A 98 2.87 -12.27 19.09
C PRO A 98 4.39 -12.08 19.07
N GLU A 99 5.13 -13.05 18.53
CA GLU A 99 6.60 -13.16 18.58
C GLU A 99 7.30 -12.84 17.24
N ARG A 100 6.55 -12.58 16.17
CA ARG A 100 7.08 -12.41 14.82
C ARG A 100 6.28 -11.37 14.04
N LEU A 101 6.98 -10.49 13.35
CA LEU A 101 6.46 -9.63 12.28
C LEU A 101 7.14 -10.08 11.00
N TRP A 102 6.35 -10.52 10.02
CA TRP A 102 6.85 -10.80 8.68
C TRP A 102 6.24 -9.80 7.71
N MET A 103 7.09 -9.00 7.07
CA MET A 103 6.71 -8.02 6.07
C MET A 103 7.00 -8.55 4.68
N ILE A 104 6.18 -8.17 3.70
CA ILE A 104 6.42 -8.43 2.28
C ILE A 104 6.36 -7.11 1.54
N GLU A 105 7.39 -6.86 0.73
CA GLU A 105 7.41 -5.78 -0.26
C GLU A 105 7.38 -6.40 -1.65
N LEU A 106 6.41 -6.02 -2.46
CA LEU A 106 6.18 -6.43 -3.83
C LEU A 106 6.80 -5.39 -4.77
N LYS A 107 7.29 -5.85 -5.92
CA LYS A 107 7.51 -5.00 -7.08
C LYS A 107 7.00 -5.69 -8.33
N THR A 108 6.41 -4.93 -9.25
CA THR A 108 6.09 -5.46 -10.60
C THR A 108 6.98 -4.88 -11.69
N GLU A 109 7.84 -3.92 -11.36
CA GLU A 109 8.77 -3.29 -12.30
C GLU A 109 10.17 -3.18 -11.68
N THR A 110 11.22 -3.41 -12.47
CA THR A 110 12.60 -3.26 -11.98
C THR A 110 12.91 -1.82 -11.59
N ALA A 111 12.30 -0.86 -12.27
CA ALA A 111 12.49 0.57 -12.03
C ALA A 111 11.78 1.09 -10.77
N SER A 112 10.86 0.32 -10.16
CA SER A 112 10.17 0.74 -8.93
C SER A 112 10.99 0.49 -7.66
N HIS A 113 12.18 -0.10 -7.77
CA HIS A 113 13.08 -0.25 -6.63
C HIS A 113 13.64 1.09 -6.16
N ARG A 114 13.40 1.42 -4.89
CA ARG A 114 13.96 2.61 -4.24
C ARG A 114 15.12 2.22 -3.34
N GLN A 115 16.28 2.85 -3.56
CA GLN A 115 17.47 2.60 -2.77
C GLN A 115 17.20 2.89 -1.29
N GLY A 116 17.52 1.93 -0.41
CA GLY A 116 17.39 2.09 1.04
C GLY A 116 15.99 1.83 1.61
N GLN A 117 14.97 1.62 0.78
CA GLN A 117 13.59 1.36 1.21
C GLN A 117 13.50 0.17 2.18
N LEU A 118 14.04 -0.99 1.77
CA LEU A 118 14.01 -2.23 2.55
C LEU A 118 14.75 -2.08 3.88
N SER A 119 15.91 -1.41 3.88
CA SER A 119 16.66 -1.11 5.10
C SER A 119 15.89 -0.18 6.03
N GLY A 120 15.17 0.81 5.48
CA GLY A 120 14.29 1.71 6.22
C GLY A 120 13.15 0.95 6.92
N TYR A 121 12.49 0.03 6.21
CA TYR A 121 11.43 -0.79 6.79
C TYR A 121 11.95 -1.66 7.94
N LEU A 122 13.09 -2.33 7.78
CA LEU A 122 13.68 -3.12 8.84
C LEU A 122 14.00 -2.26 10.08
N ALA A 123 14.57 -1.07 9.89
CA ALA A 123 14.90 -0.17 10.99
C ALA A 123 13.65 0.35 11.74
N LEU A 124 12.59 0.71 11.02
CA LEU A 124 11.31 1.11 11.62
C LEU A 124 10.62 -0.05 12.34
N ALA A 125 10.63 -1.24 11.73
CA ALA A 125 10.05 -2.45 12.33
C ALA A 125 10.78 -2.86 13.62
N GLU A 126 12.12 -2.83 13.63
CA GLU A 126 12.93 -3.09 14.83
C GLU A 126 12.62 -2.10 15.96
N HIS A 127 12.40 -0.82 15.62
CA HIS A 127 12.07 0.22 16.59
C HIS A 127 10.67 0.03 17.21
N HIS A 128 9.65 -0.19 16.39
CA HIS A 128 8.25 -0.29 16.85
C HIS A 128 7.85 -1.66 17.38
N HIS A 129 8.58 -2.71 16.99
CA HIS A 129 8.33 -4.09 17.42
C HIS A 129 9.55 -4.71 18.11
N PRO A 130 10.05 -4.12 19.21
CA PRO A 130 11.30 -4.52 19.82
C PRO A 130 11.27 -5.92 20.42
N ALA A 131 10.09 -6.51 20.65
CA ALA A 131 9.94 -7.87 21.17
C ALA A 131 9.77 -8.95 20.08
N ARG A 132 9.60 -8.57 18.81
CA ARG A 132 9.33 -9.52 17.71
C ARG A 132 10.61 -9.87 16.97
N ARG A 133 10.63 -11.06 16.37
CA ARG A 133 11.53 -11.37 15.24
C ARG A 133 10.99 -10.66 14.00
N ILE A 134 11.88 -10.07 13.20
CA ILE A 134 11.51 -9.30 12.02
C ILE A 134 11.95 -10.05 10.78
N ASP A 135 11.01 -10.37 9.91
CA ASP A 135 11.32 -11.00 8.62
C ASP A 135 10.85 -10.10 7.49
N LEU A 136 11.61 -10.04 6.41
CA LEU A 136 11.25 -9.29 5.21
C LEU A 136 11.45 -10.17 3.97
N THR A 137 10.36 -10.40 3.23
CA THR A 137 10.43 -10.99 1.89
C THR A 137 10.30 -9.89 0.86
N TYR A 138 11.26 -9.79 -0.05
CA TYR A 138 11.16 -8.94 -1.23
C TYR A 138 10.72 -9.79 -2.41
N LEU A 139 9.59 -9.47 -3.04
CA LEU A 139 8.99 -10.25 -4.13
C LEU A 139 8.93 -9.41 -5.40
N THR A 140 9.75 -9.74 -6.39
CA THR A 140 9.93 -8.91 -7.59
C THR A 140 9.98 -9.73 -8.88
N PRO A 141 10.07 -9.10 -10.07
CA PRO A 141 10.60 -9.79 -11.25
C PRO A 141 12.08 -10.16 -11.01
N PRO A 142 12.70 -11.01 -11.84
CA PRO A 142 14.15 -11.24 -11.77
C PRO A 142 14.91 -9.92 -11.97
N MET A 143 15.59 -9.45 -10.92
CA MET A 143 16.37 -8.22 -10.96
C MET A 143 17.56 -8.26 -10.00
N PRO A 144 18.67 -7.55 -10.32
CA PRO A 144 19.72 -7.29 -9.34
C PRO A 144 19.17 -6.46 -8.18
N HIS A 145 19.56 -6.81 -6.96
CA HIS A 145 19.32 -5.99 -5.78
C HIS A 145 20.48 -6.15 -4.81
N THR A 146 20.64 -5.18 -3.91
CA THR A 146 21.55 -5.31 -2.77
C THR A 146 20.70 -5.67 -1.55
N PRO A 147 20.86 -6.86 -0.97
CA PRO A 147 20.14 -7.24 0.25
C PRO A 147 20.41 -6.22 1.37
N PRO A 148 19.40 -5.88 2.20
CA PRO A 148 19.64 -5.07 3.38
C PRO A 148 20.52 -5.84 4.38
N ALA A 149 21.28 -5.12 5.19
CA ALA A 149 22.03 -5.72 6.28
C ALA A 149 21.05 -6.31 7.31
N THR A 150 21.21 -7.58 7.65
CA THR A 150 20.40 -8.25 8.67
C THR A 150 21.12 -8.24 10.02
N GLN A 151 20.32 -8.09 11.09
CA GLN A 151 20.77 -8.24 12.47
C GLN A 151 20.34 -9.59 13.04
N ALA A 152 20.76 -9.90 14.28
CA ALA A 152 20.51 -11.20 14.92
C ALA A 152 19.04 -11.65 14.96
N ARG A 153 18.08 -10.71 14.97
CA ARG A 153 16.63 -10.99 15.00
C ARG A 153 15.92 -10.73 13.69
N THR A 154 16.68 -10.47 12.64
CA THR A 154 16.18 -9.98 11.37
C THR A 154 16.56 -10.94 10.27
N ARG A 155 15.58 -11.40 9.48
CA ARG A 155 15.85 -12.22 8.28
C ARG A 155 15.34 -11.49 7.05
N PHE A 156 16.04 -11.73 5.96
CA PHE A 156 15.70 -11.20 4.66
C PHE A 156 15.74 -12.35 3.64
N ASN A 157 14.75 -12.39 2.75
CA ASN A 157 14.82 -13.22 1.57
C ASN A 157 14.28 -12.48 0.34
N HIS A 158 14.81 -12.82 -0.83
CA HIS A 158 14.35 -12.32 -2.12
C HIS A 158 13.74 -13.48 -2.91
N LEU A 159 12.49 -13.31 -3.32
CA LEU A 159 11.76 -14.23 -4.18
C LEU A 159 11.38 -13.53 -5.48
N THR A 160 11.19 -14.33 -6.53
CA THR A 160 10.68 -13.85 -7.80
C THR A 160 9.23 -14.26 -8.02
N TRP A 161 8.49 -13.49 -8.81
CA TRP A 161 7.13 -13.86 -9.24
C TRP A 161 7.08 -15.25 -9.90
N THR A 162 8.11 -15.64 -10.65
CA THR A 162 8.22 -16.99 -11.23
C THR A 162 8.19 -18.10 -10.18
N GLN A 163 8.73 -17.86 -8.98
CA GLN A 163 8.68 -18.83 -7.88
C GLN A 163 7.32 -18.85 -7.16
N VAL A 164 6.59 -17.72 -7.17
CA VAL A 164 5.33 -17.57 -6.43
C VAL A 164 4.09 -17.91 -7.28
N ILE A 165 4.13 -17.71 -8.60
CA ILE A 165 3.04 -18.06 -9.52
C ILE A 165 2.55 -19.52 -9.35
N PRO A 166 3.43 -20.54 -9.25
CA PRO A 166 2.98 -21.91 -9.00
C PRO A 166 2.18 -22.08 -7.70
N LEU A 167 2.51 -21.31 -6.65
CA LEU A 167 1.78 -21.31 -5.38
C LEU A 167 0.38 -20.74 -5.55
N ILE A 168 0.25 -19.63 -6.28
CA ILE A 168 -1.05 -19.00 -6.58
C ILE A 168 -1.95 -19.99 -7.31
N THR A 169 -1.44 -20.60 -8.39
CA THR A 169 -2.20 -21.58 -9.18
C THR A 169 -2.57 -22.82 -8.35
N ALA A 170 -1.67 -23.31 -7.50
CA ALA A 170 -1.94 -24.49 -6.68
C ALA A 170 -2.99 -24.25 -5.58
N VAL A 171 -3.13 -23.01 -5.09
CA VAL A 171 -4.06 -22.67 -4.01
C VAL A 171 -5.44 -22.28 -4.54
N TRP A 172 -5.51 -21.57 -5.67
CA TRP A 172 -6.75 -20.98 -6.17
C TRP A 172 -7.14 -21.42 -7.59
N GLY A 173 -6.33 -22.24 -8.29
CA GLY A 173 -6.63 -22.69 -9.65
C GLY A 173 -7.90 -23.53 -9.78
N ASP A 174 -8.31 -24.20 -8.69
CA ASP A 174 -9.58 -24.93 -8.56
C ASP A 174 -10.62 -24.18 -7.71
N GLY A 175 -10.47 -22.86 -7.61
CA GLY A 175 -11.38 -21.96 -6.91
C GLY A 175 -12.77 -21.89 -7.52
N ASP A 176 -13.64 -21.11 -6.87
CA ASP A 176 -14.92 -20.71 -7.45
C ASP A 176 -14.73 -19.76 -8.66
N ASP A 177 -15.82 -19.36 -9.32
CA ASP A 177 -15.74 -18.50 -10.50
C ASP A 177 -15.07 -17.15 -10.23
N ALA A 178 -15.28 -16.56 -9.06
CA ALA A 178 -14.70 -15.28 -8.68
C ALA A 178 -13.20 -15.41 -8.41
N GLU A 179 -12.80 -16.44 -7.65
CA GLU A 179 -11.40 -16.78 -7.40
C GLU A 179 -10.66 -17.06 -8.71
N ARG A 180 -11.23 -17.90 -9.60
CA ARG A 180 -10.60 -18.22 -10.89
C ARG A 180 -10.41 -16.99 -11.76
N ARG A 181 -11.40 -16.09 -11.81
CA ARG A 181 -11.30 -14.85 -12.58
C ARG A 181 -10.25 -13.90 -12.01
N ALA A 182 -10.15 -13.79 -10.69
CA ALA A 182 -9.10 -13.01 -10.03
C ALA A 182 -7.71 -13.59 -10.30
N VAL A 183 -7.55 -14.91 -10.22
CA VAL A 183 -6.30 -15.61 -10.56
C VAL A 183 -5.92 -15.39 -12.02
N GLU A 184 -6.85 -15.58 -12.96
CA GLU A 184 -6.59 -15.40 -14.39
C GLU A 184 -6.05 -14.00 -14.69
N LEU A 185 -6.69 -12.97 -14.14
CA LEU A 185 -6.30 -11.58 -14.38
C LEU A 185 -5.04 -11.16 -13.61
N LEU A 186 -4.82 -11.70 -12.42
CA LEU A 186 -3.56 -11.53 -11.69
C LEU A 186 -2.40 -12.14 -12.48
N LEU A 187 -2.54 -13.39 -12.94
CA LEU A 187 -1.50 -14.06 -13.72
C LEU A 187 -1.26 -13.35 -15.06
N ALA A 188 -2.31 -12.88 -15.73
CA ALA A 188 -2.16 -12.11 -16.97
C ALA A 188 -1.48 -10.74 -16.75
N ALA A 189 -1.70 -10.11 -15.60
CA ALA A 189 -1.00 -8.87 -15.24
C ALA A 189 0.48 -9.14 -14.93
N LEU A 190 0.78 -10.20 -14.17
CA LEU A 190 2.16 -10.62 -13.87
C LEU A 190 2.93 -11.08 -15.13
N ASP A 191 2.26 -11.74 -16.08
CA ASP A 191 2.86 -12.13 -17.37
C ASP A 191 3.16 -10.90 -18.26
N SER A 192 2.46 -9.78 -18.04
CA SER A 192 2.69 -8.52 -18.75
C SER A 192 3.84 -7.67 -18.19
N ILE A 193 4.60 -8.16 -17.21
CA ILE A 193 5.73 -7.44 -16.65
C ILE A 193 6.77 -7.17 -17.75
N GLY A 194 7.23 -5.92 -17.84
CA GLY A 194 8.12 -5.48 -18.92
C GLY A 194 7.41 -5.00 -20.19
N THR A 195 6.07 -5.04 -20.24
CA THR A 195 5.28 -4.38 -21.30
C THR A 195 4.71 -3.05 -20.83
N ASP A 196 4.15 -2.26 -21.75
CA ASP A 196 3.44 -1.03 -21.39
C ASP A 196 2.11 -1.34 -20.68
N TRP A 197 2.00 -0.93 -19.41
CA TRP A 197 0.82 -1.17 -18.58
C TRP A 197 -0.43 -0.48 -19.13
N SER A 198 -0.29 0.76 -19.64
CA SER A 198 -1.41 1.55 -20.16
C SER A 198 -2.06 0.87 -21.35
N THR A 199 -1.26 0.34 -22.27
CA THR A 199 -1.71 -0.44 -23.43
C THR A 199 -2.39 -1.73 -22.99
N TRP A 200 -1.78 -2.48 -22.07
CA TRP A 200 -2.38 -3.72 -21.54
C TRP A 200 -3.74 -3.45 -20.89
N ARG A 201 -3.82 -2.45 -20.01
CA ARG A 201 -5.05 -2.02 -19.35
C ARG A 201 -6.14 -1.63 -20.34
N THR A 202 -5.79 -0.80 -21.33
CA THR A 202 -6.73 -0.36 -22.37
C THR A 202 -7.28 -1.54 -23.17
N ALA A 203 -6.41 -2.49 -23.56
CA ALA A 203 -6.82 -3.68 -24.29
C ALA A 203 -7.80 -4.54 -23.48
N ARG A 204 -7.60 -4.68 -22.15
CA ARG A 204 -8.52 -5.43 -21.30
C ARG A 204 -9.88 -4.75 -21.14
N LEU A 205 -9.89 -3.43 -20.99
CA LEU A 205 -11.14 -2.66 -20.86
C LEU A 205 -11.98 -2.68 -22.15
N GLN A 206 -11.36 -2.75 -23.33
CA GLN A 206 -12.06 -2.85 -24.61
C GLN A 206 -12.85 -4.16 -24.80
N HIS A 207 -12.53 -5.20 -24.03
CA HIS A 207 -13.23 -6.49 -24.09
C HIS A 207 -14.37 -6.60 -23.05
N MET A 208 -14.64 -5.55 -22.27
CA MET A 208 -15.79 -5.51 -21.37
C MET A 208 -17.06 -5.16 -22.16
N PRO A 209 -18.19 -5.85 -21.90
CA PRO A 209 -19.47 -5.44 -22.47
C PRO A 209 -19.88 -4.05 -21.94
N ASP A 210 -20.35 -3.17 -22.84
CA ASP A 210 -20.71 -1.75 -22.59
C ASP A 210 -21.65 -1.52 -21.38
N ALA A 211 -22.33 -2.57 -20.89
CA ALA A 211 -23.30 -2.49 -19.80
C ALA A 211 -22.70 -2.52 -18.38
N GLU A 212 -21.40 -2.83 -18.21
CA GLU A 212 -20.77 -2.99 -16.89
C GLU A 212 -19.81 -1.85 -16.49
N ILE A 213 -19.53 -0.93 -17.41
CA ILE A 213 -18.70 0.24 -17.13
C ILE A 213 -19.65 1.37 -16.67
N GLU A 214 -19.80 1.54 -15.35
CA GLU A 214 -20.21 2.84 -14.81
C GLU A 214 -19.30 3.91 -15.45
N ALA A 215 -19.91 4.96 -16.01
CA ALA A 215 -19.25 5.91 -16.89
C ALA A 215 -17.81 6.21 -16.43
N PRO A 216 -16.79 6.11 -17.33
CA PRO A 216 -15.43 6.41 -16.97
C PRO A 216 -15.41 7.78 -16.29
N VAL A 217 -14.78 7.88 -15.11
CA VAL A 217 -14.66 9.14 -14.38
C VAL A 217 -14.10 10.16 -15.36
N THR A 218 -14.98 11.05 -15.84
CA THR A 218 -14.66 12.03 -16.87
C THR A 218 -13.65 13.00 -16.28
N ASP A 219 -12.50 13.07 -16.94
CA ASP A 219 -11.35 13.89 -16.62
C ASP A 219 -11.73 15.38 -16.68
N THR A 220 -12.39 15.86 -15.64
CA THR A 220 -12.80 17.26 -15.48
C THR A 220 -12.16 17.91 -14.27
N GLN A 221 -11.37 17.17 -13.48
CA GLN A 221 -10.49 17.79 -12.50
C GLN A 221 -9.22 18.28 -13.20
N PRO A 222 -8.92 19.58 -13.18
CA PRO A 222 -7.65 20.08 -13.70
C PRO A 222 -6.50 19.40 -12.96
N THR A 223 -5.48 18.98 -13.72
CA THR A 223 -4.22 18.39 -13.25
C THR A 223 -3.38 19.44 -12.52
N VAL A 224 -3.87 19.95 -11.39
CA VAL A 224 -3.02 20.67 -10.44
C VAL A 224 -2.17 19.61 -9.75
N GLU A 225 -0.85 19.79 -9.77
CA GLU A 225 0.08 18.91 -9.07
C GLU A 225 -0.34 18.79 -7.60
N PRO A 226 -0.44 17.59 -6.99
CA PRO A 226 -0.96 17.41 -5.64
C PRO A 226 -0.26 18.28 -4.59
N VAL A 227 1.04 18.55 -4.78
CA VAL A 227 1.82 19.45 -3.92
C VAL A 227 1.36 20.90 -4.02
N GLU A 228 0.97 21.38 -5.20
CA GLU A 228 0.48 22.76 -5.39
C GLU A 228 -0.86 22.97 -4.70
N GLU A 229 -1.79 22.01 -4.85
CA GLU A 229 -3.06 22.04 -4.15
C GLU A 229 -2.84 22.01 -2.63
N ALA A 230 -1.96 21.13 -2.16
CA ALA A 230 -1.66 21.03 -0.74
C ALA A 230 -0.97 22.30 -0.18
N MET A 231 -0.12 22.97 -0.97
CA MET A 231 0.45 24.27 -0.63
C MET A 231 -0.62 25.36 -0.55
N ALA A 232 -1.62 25.36 -1.43
CA ALA A 232 -2.76 26.28 -1.34
C ALA A 232 -3.55 26.06 -0.03
N LEU A 233 -3.78 24.79 0.36
CA LEU A 233 -4.38 24.45 1.65
C LEU A 233 -3.50 24.88 2.83
N ALA A 234 -2.18 24.81 2.70
CA ALA A 234 -1.24 25.24 3.74
C ALA A 234 -1.34 26.75 3.95
N HIS A 235 -1.36 27.54 2.88
CA HIS A 235 -1.57 28.99 2.94
C HIS A 235 -2.92 29.36 3.57
N ALA A 236 -4.00 28.64 3.22
CA ALA A 236 -5.31 28.87 3.81
C ALA A 236 -5.31 28.56 5.32
N THR A 237 -4.69 27.45 5.72
CA THR A 237 -4.53 27.01 7.12
C THR A 237 -3.68 27.97 7.93
N ALA A 238 -2.61 28.52 7.34
CA ALA A 238 -1.78 29.53 7.97
C ALA A 238 -2.57 30.81 8.29
N ARG A 239 -3.45 31.23 7.36
CA ARG A 239 -4.24 32.45 7.44
C ARG A 239 -5.30 32.40 8.54
N ASP A 240 -6.04 31.31 8.65
CA ASP A 240 -7.22 31.24 9.55
C ASP A 240 -7.10 30.20 10.67
N GLY A 241 -6.05 29.37 10.68
CA GLY A 241 -5.82 28.34 11.68
C GLY A 241 -6.76 27.14 11.60
N ARG A 242 -7.63 27.04 10.58
CA ARG A 242 -8.58 25.92 10.45
C ARG A 242 -7.88 24.72 9.84
N GLN A 243 -8.06 23.56 10.46
CA GLN A 243 -7.57 22.29 9.92
C GLN A 243 -8.25 21.99 8.59
N ARG A 244 -7.47 21.49 7.63
CA ARG A 244 -7.93 21.07 6.31
C ARG A 244 -7.34 19.70 5.96
N ALA A 245 -7.95 19.01 5.02
CA ALA A 245 -7.42 17.79 4.44
C ALA A 245 -7.35 17.94 2.93
N LEU A 246 -6.35 17.30 2.33
CA LEU A 246 -6.19 17.24 0.88
C LEU A 246 -7.09 16.15 0.31
N SER A 247 -7.93 16.51 -0.65
CA SER A 247 -8.81 15.57 -1.37
C SER A 247 -8.08 14.88 -2.52
N HIS A 248 -6.90 14.32 -2.21
CA HIS A 248 -6.09 13.58 -3.17
C HIS A 248 -6.40 12.09 -3.06
N ALA A 249 -6.70 11.46 -4.20
CA ALA A 249 -6.95 10.03 -4.29
C ALA A 249 -5.61 9.28 -4.40
N ALA A 250 -4.86 9.24 -3.30
CA ALA A 250 -3.63 8.46 -3.21
C ALA A 250 -3.91 6.97 -3.48
N MET A 251 -3.00 6.31 -4.17
CA MET A 251 -3.10 4.91 -4.55
C MET A 251 -2.70 3.97 -3.42
N ASP A 252 -1.79 4.42 -2.55
CA ASP A 252 -1.24 3.66 -1.42
C ASP A 252 -0.84 4.60 -0.25
N LEU A 253 -0.44 4.01 0.88
CA LEU A 253 -0.01 4.78 2.05
C LEU A 253 1.38 5.41 1.85
N GLN A 254 2.22 4.79 1.03
CA GLN A 254 3.57 5.26 0.73
C GLN A 254 3.54 6.62 0.00
N GLU A 255 2.65 6.80 -0.97
CA GLU A 255 2.41 8.03 -1.71
C GLU A 255 1.98 9.15 -0.76
N LEU A 256 1.10 8.88 0.20
CA LEU A 256 0.71 9.87 1.22
C LEU A 256 1.90 10.31 2.08
N GLN A 257 2.80 9.38 2.45
CA GLN A 257 4.01 9.71 3.20
C GLN A 257 4.97 10.60 2.39
N GLU A 258 5.11 10.32 1.10
CA GLU A 258 5.95 11.09 0.17
C GLU A 258 5.40 12.48 -0.08
N LEU A 259 4.08 12.59 -0.29
CA LEU A 259 3.39 13.86 -0.46
C LEU A 259 3.49 14.71 0.81
N ARG A 260 3.33 14.10 2.00
CA ARG A 260 3.52 14.79 3.29
C ARG A 260 4.93 15.40 3.40
N LEU A 261 5.96 14.63 3.06
CA LEU A 261 7.35 15.09 3.15
C LEU A 261 7.67 16.16 2.11
N SER A 262 7.25 15.98 0.87
CA SER A 262 7.42 16.97 -0.20
C SER A 262 6.77 18.30 0.19
N LEU A 263 5.55 18.25 0.73
CA LEU A 263 4.84 19.42 1.22
C LEU A 263 5.56 20.07 2.41
N ARG A 264 6.07 19.28 3.36
CA ARG A 264 6.86 19.79 4.48
C ARG A 264 8.09 20.55 4.00
N GLN A 265 8.81 20.00 3.02
CA GLN A 265 10.00 20.62 2.44
C GLN A 265 9.64 21.92 1.72
N ALA A 266 8.55 21.93 0.95
CA ALA A 266 8.05 23.13 0.27
C ALA A 266 7.65 24.25 1.27
N ILE A 267 7.01 23.89 2.39
CA ILE A 267 6.70 24.83 3.47
C ILE A 267 7.98 25.42 4.05
N CYS A 268 9.01 24.61 4.34
CA CYS A 268 10.28 25.13 4.86
C CYS A 268 11.10 25.94 3.87
N ALA A 269 11.01 25.63 2.58
CA ALA A 269 11.66 26.41 1.53
C ALA A 269 10.97 27.76 1.28
N SER A 270 9.77 27.98 1.83
CA SER A 270 9.05 29.24 1.67
C SER A 270 9.82 30.42 2.31
N PRO A 271 10.01 31.55 1.59
CA PRO A 271 10.88 32.63 2.03
C PRO A 271 10.32 33.45 3.20
N GLY A 272 11.23 33.85 4.10
CA GLY A 272 10.98 34.76 5.23
C GLY A 272 10.21 34.13 6.40
N PRO A 273 10.25 34.73 7.61
CA PRO A 273 9.42 34.28 8.72
C PRO A 273 7.95 34.43 8.35
N SER A 274 7.30 33.32 8.04
CA SER A 274 5.93 33.29 7.52
C SER A 274 5.04 32.44 8.40
N SER A 275 3.78 32.84 8.55
CA SER A 275 2.75 32.06 9.26
C SER A 275 2.61 30.63 8.72
N ILE A 276 3.05 30.36 7.48
CA ILE A 276 3.04 29.02 6.89
C ILE A 276 4.03 28.07 7.58
N HIS A 277 5.12 28.56 8.17
CA HIS A 277 6.07 27.73 8.93
C HIS A 277 5.46 27.13 10.19
N HIS A 278 4.25 27.55 10.58
CA HIS A 278 3.49 26.96 11.67
C HIS A 278 2.48 25.89 11.21
N VAL A 279 2.37 25.63 9.91
CA VAL A 279 1.46 24.61 9.37
C VAL A 279 2.21 23.30 9.24
N LEU A 280 1.75 22.28 9.96
CA LEU A 280 2.30 20.93 9.88
C LEU A 280 1.42 20.08 8.96
N PRO A 281 1.98 19.52 7.88
CA PRO A 281 1.35 18.41 7.18
C PRO A 281 1.54 17.11 7.96
N TRP A 282 0.46 16.37 8.20
CA TRP A 282 0.47 15.11 8.95
C TRP A 282 -0.60 14.16 8.40
N ILE A 283 -0.37 12.86 8.55
CA ILE A 283 -1.31 11.84 8.09
C ILE A 283 -2.27 11.51 9.23
N TRP A 284 -3.57 11.67 8.97
CA TRP A 284 -4.61 11.16 9.83
C TRP A 284 -4.85 9.68 9.53
N SER A 285 -5.02 8.90 10.60
CA SER A 285 -5.39 7.48 10.52
C SER A 285 -6.64 7.24 11.35
N ALA A 286 -7.64 6.56 10.76
CA ALA A 286 -8.87 6.19 11.45
C ALA A 286 -8.62 5.30 12.68
N ALA A 287 -7.49 4.59 12.73
CA ALA A 287 -7.17 3.66 13.81
C ALA A 287 -6.55 4.36 15.04
N THR A 288 -5.75 5.41 14.82
CA THR A 288 -4.92 6.01 15.90
C THR A 288 -5.19 7.49 16.14
N SER A 289 -5.78 8.19 15.16
CA SER A 289 -6.07 9.61 15.25
C SER A 289 -7.50 9.85 15.75
N SER A 290 -7.71 10.91 16.52
CA SER A 290 -9.05 11.32 16.94
C SER A 290 -9.83 11.99 15.79
N GLY A 291 -11.17 11.97 15.90
CA GLY A 291 -12.09 12.61 14.95
C GLY A 291 -12.52 11.69 13.81
N THR A 292 -13.17 12.26 12.79
CA THR A 292 -13.62 11.56 11.58
C THR A 292 -12.85 12.04 10.36
N ALA A 293 -12.82 11.25 9.29
CA ALA A 293 -12.28 11.68 7.99
C ALA A 293 -12.92 13.01 7.54
N LEU A 294 -12.11 13.85 6.88
CA LEU A 294 -12.55 15.11 6.28
C LEU A 294 -12.74 14.99 4.76
N THR A 295 -12.21 13.94 4.15
CA THR A 295 -12.37 13.64 2.72
C THR A 295 -13.05 12.30 2.50
N ALA A 296 -13.59 12.10 1.28
CA ALA A 296 -14.17 10.83 0.88
C ALA A 296 -13.10 9.71 0.86
N THR A 297 -11.91 10.00 0.32
CA THR A 297 -10.77 9.09 0.32
C THR A 297 -10.38 8.66 1.72
N GLY A 298 -10.31 9.60 2.68
CA GLY A 298 -10.00 9.26 4.08
C GLY A 298 -11.06 8.37 4.75
N ALA A 299 -12.34 8.50 4.35
CA ALA A 299 -13.41 7.64 4.85
C ALA A 299 -13.35 6.22 4.24
N GLU A 300 -12.89 6.13 3.00
CA GLU A 300 -12.73 4.88 2.25
C GLU A 300 -11.49 4.11 2.71
N THR A 301 -10.31 4.72 2.62
CA THR A 301 -9.01 4.07 2.89
C THR A 301 -8.68 4.03 4.39
N GLY A 302 -9.24 4.94 5.18
CA GLY A 302 -8.88 5.15 6.58
C GLY A 302 -7.69 6.10 6.78
N TYR A 303 -7.17 6.70 5.71
CA TYR A 303 -6.00 7.58 5.74
C TYR A 303 -6.20 8.85 4.89
N GLU A 304 -5.77 10.00 5.40
CA GLU A 304 -5.76 11.25 4.62
C GLU A 304 -4.65 12.20 5.07
N LEU A 305 -4.14 13.01 4.14
CA LEU A 305 -3.18 14.07 4.45
C LEU A 305 -3.90 15.30 5.00
N ARG A 306 -3.58 15.68 6.24
CA ARG A 306 -4.12 16.84 6.94
C ARG A 306 -3.09 17.94 7.12
N LEU A 307 -3.59 19.17 7.21
CA LEU A 307 -2.83 20.36 7.51
C LEU A 307 -3.44 21.02 8.74
N SER A 308 -2.62 21.20 9.78
CA SER A 308 -3.03 21.87 11.02
C SER A 308 -1.99 22.90 11.43
N ARG A 309 -2.44 24.01 12.04
CA ARG A 309 -1.56 25.06 12.55
C ARG A 309 -1.14 24.79 13.99
N TYR A 310 0.15 24.91 14.26
CA TYR A 310 0.78 24.69 15.57
C TYR A 310 1.44 25.97 16.10
N ARG A 311 1.69 26.00 17.42
CA ARG A 311 2.37 27.14 18.05
C ARG A 311 3.86 27.17 17.72
N LYS A 312 4.51 26.01 17.73
CA LYS A 312 5.92 25.88 17.35
C LYS A 312 6.00 25.81 15.82
N PRO A 313 6.93 26.53 15.18
CA PRO A 313 7.14 26.37 13.76
C PRO A 313 7.80 25.00 13.49
N ILE A 314 7.51 24.44 12.32
CA ILE A 314 7.99 23.14 11.86
C ILE A 314 9.36 23.25 11.18
N CYS A 315 9.79 24.48 10.90
CA CYS A 315 11.11 24.90 10.49
C CYS A 315 11.52 25.99 11.51
#